data_AF-X1JUL8-F1
#
_entry.id   AF-X1JUL8-F1
#
_cell.length_a   1.000
_cell.length_b   1.000
_cell.length_c   1.000
_cell.angle_alpha   90.00
_cell.angle_beta   90.00
_cell.angle_gamma   90.00
#
_symmetry.space_group_name_H-M   'P 1'
#
loop_
_entity.id
_entity.type
_entity.pdbx_description
1 polymer ?
#
loop_
_entity_poly.entity_id
_entity_poly.type
_entity_poly.pdbx_seq_one_letter_code
_entity_poly.pdbx_strand_id
1 'polypeptide(L)'
;VMPGEKDYSERTAEAIDSEVKKITDESYKKAKELIEANKDKLERIAKALLKYETLDADEVKLILEGGKLDKPTVGGLLAAEQAKDEREKSKK
;
A
#
# COMPACT_ATOMS: atom_id res chain seq x y z
N VAL A 1 11.25 -18.88 34.19
CA VAL A 1 9.81 -18.58 34.02
C VAL A 1 9.52 -18.63 32.52
N MET A 2 8.63 -19.51 32.08
CA MET A 2 8.24 -19.64 30.68
C MET A 2 7.19 -18.58 30.33
N PRO A 3 7.29 -17.90 29.17
CA PRO A 3 6.27 -16.95 28.73
C PRO A 3 5.02 -17.73 28.28
N GLY A 4 3.98 -17.75 29.09
CA GLY A 4 2.72 -18.43 28.75
C GLY A 4 1.76 -18.73 29.90
N GLU A 5 2.22 -18.72 31.16
CA GLU A 5 1.30 -18.80 32.30
C GLU A 5 0.59 -17.46 32.47
N LYS A 6 -0.59 -17.39 31.85
CA LYS A 6 -1.58 -16.33 32.04
C LYS A 6 -2.11 -16.45 33.48
N ASP A 7 -1.67 -15.58 34.39
CA ASP A 7 -2.13 -15.49 35.79
C ASP A 7 -3.59 -14.98 35.90
N TYR A 8 -4.54 -15.63 35.22
CA TYR A 8 -5.96 -15.28 35.28
C TYR A 8 -6.86 -16.49 35.02
N SER A 9 -8.07 -16.46 35.59
CA SER A 9 -9.03 -17.56 35.45
C SER A 9 -9.47 -17.75 33.99
N GLU A 10 -9.91 -18.97 33.63
CA GLU A 10 -10.42 -19.29 32.30
C GLU A 10 -11.52 -18.32 31.84
N ARG A 11 -12.46 -18.00 32.73
CA ARG A 11 -13.51 -17.00 32.46
C ARG A 11 -12.95 -15.63 32.10
N THR A 12 -11.84 -15.23 32.74
CA THR A 12 -11.17 -13.97 32.42
C THR A 12 -10.44 -14.07 31.08
N ALA A 13 -9.83 -15.21 30.78
CA ALA A 13 -9.20 -15.47 29.49
C ALA A 13 -10.22 -15.40 28.34
N GLU A 14 -11.38 -16.05 28.49
CA GLU A 14 -12.47 -16.00 27.51
C GLU A 14 -12.97 -14.56 27.26
N ALA A 15 -13.12 -13.78 28.34
CA ALA A 15 -13.52 -12.38 28.23
C ALA A 15 -12.48 -11.54 27.47
N ILE A 16 -11.19 -11.77 27.73
CA ILE A 16 -10.10 -11.11 27.01
C ILE A 16 -10.14 -11.47 25.52
N ASP A 17 -10.20 -12.75 25.19
CA ASP A 17 -10.17 -13.21 23.80
C ASP A 17 -11.40 -12.69 23.02
N SER A 18 -12.56 -12.63 23.67
CA SER A 18 -13.77 -12.02 23.09
C SER A 18 -13.58 -10.53 22.79
N GLU A 19 -12.99 -9.75 23.70
CA GLU A 19 -12.78 -8.32 23.47
C GLU A 19 -11.69 -8.07 22.41
N VAL A 20 -10.62 -8.87 22.39
CA VAL A 20 -9.59 -8.81 21.34
C VAL A 20 -10.21 -9.05 19.96
N LYS A 21 -11.05 -10.08 19.84
CA LYS A 21 -11.76 -10.36 18.59
C LYS A 21 -12.63 -9.18 18.18
N LYS A 22 -13.44 -8.66 19.10
CA LYS A 22 -14.32 -7.52 18.86
C LYS A 22 -13.55 -6.27 18.39
N ILE A 23 -12.47 -5.90 19.06
CA ILE A 23 -11.62 -4.76 18.67
C ILE A 23 -11.04 -4.97 17.26
N THR A 24 -10.60 -6.18 16.96
CA THR A 24 -10.03 -6.53 15.65
C THR A 24 -11.08 -6.42 14.55
N ASP A 25 -12.26 -6.99 14.77
CA ASP A 25 -13.38 -6.97 13.82
C ASP A 25 -13.87 -5.54 13.58
N GLU A 26 -14.00 -4.72 14.63
CA GLU A 26 -14.38 -3.31 14.52
C GLU A 26 -13.34 -2.49 13.75
N SER A 27 -12.05 -2.71 14.05
CA SER A 27 -10.95 -2.03 13.35
C SER A 27 -10.88 -2.40 11.88
N TYR A 28 -11.06 -3.69 11.56
CA TYR A 28 -11.11 -4.17 10.18
C TYR A 28 -12.29 -3.55 9.43
N LYS A 29 -13.49 -3.58 10.03
CA LYS A 29 -14.69 -2.99 9.45
C LYS A 29 -14.48 -1.50 9.16
N LYS A 30 -13.97 -0.75 10.12
CA LYS A 30 -13.68 0.69 9.96
C LYS A 30 -12.68 0.96 8.84
N ALA A 31 -11.59 0.17 8.77
CA ALA A 31 -10.61 0.30 7.71
C ALA A 31 -11.22 0.00 6.33
N LYS A 32 -12.02 -1.06 6.23
CA LYS A 32 -12.73 -1.43 5.01
C LYS A 32 -13.68 -0.33 4.55
N GLU A 33 -14.54 0.17 5.45
CA GLU A 33 -15.46 1.27 5.16
C GLU A 33 -14.73 2.53 4.69
N LEU A 34 -13.60 2.87 5.33
CA LEU A 34 -12.79 4.01 4.93
C LEU A 34 -12.21 3.85 3.52
N ILE A 35 -11.68 2.66 3.20
CA ILE A 35 -11.13 2.36 1.87
C ILE A 35 -12.25 2.38 0.81
N GLU A 36 -13.38 1.74 1.09
CA GLU A 36 -14.53 1.70 0.18
C GLU A 36 -15.11 3.09 -0.08
N ALA A 37 -15.25 3.92 0.95
CA ALA A 37 -15.69 5.31 0.83
C ALA A 37 -14.71 6.18 0.02
N ASN A 38 -13.44 5.77 -0.08
CA ASN A 38 -12.39 6.48 -0.82
C ASN A 38 -11.89 5.66 -2.01
N LYS A 39 -12.73 4.78 -2.59
CA LYS A 39 -12.33 3.88 -3.67
C LYS A 39 -11.73 4.60 -4.87
N ASP A 40 -12.27 5.77 -5.23
CA ASP A 40 -11.71 6.59 -6.33
C ASP A 40 -10.26 7.00 -6.08
N LYS A 41 -9.93 7.37 -4.83
CA LYS A 41 -8.55 7.72 -4.43
C LYS A 41 -7.63 6.50 -4.49
N LEU A 42 -8.11 5.34 -4.03
CA LEU A 42 -7.37 4.07 -4.13
C LEU A 42 -7.07 3.74 -5.60
N GLU A 43 -8.06 3.84 -6.48
CA GLU A 43 -7.88 3.57 -7.90
C GLU A 43 -6.87 4.52 -8.56
N ARG A 44 -6.86 5.80 -8.15
CA ARG A 44 -5.88 6.78 -8.65
C ARG A 44 -4.46 6.42 -8.24
N ILE A 45 -4.25 6.01 -6.99
CA ILE A 45 -2.94 5.53 -6.51
C ILE A 45 -2.53 4.27 -7.26
N ALA A 46 -3.43 3.30 -7.42
CA ALA A 46 -3.15 2.06 -8.16
C ALA A 46 -2.74 2.33 -9.61
N LYS A 47 -3.49 3.19 -10.33
CA LYS A 47 -3.17 3.61 -11.70
C LYS A 47 -1.83 4.35 -11.76
N ALA A 48 -1.52 5.17 -10.77
CA ALA A 48 -0.25 5.88 -10.71
C ALA A 48 0.93 4.93 -10.46
N LEU A 49 0.80 3.94 -9.57
CA LEU A 49 1.82 2.90 -9.36
C LEU A 49 2.07 2.09 -10.63
N LEU A 50 1.03 1.75 -11.39
CA LEU A 50 1.21 1.08 -12.69
C LEU A 50 1.96 1.95 -13.71
N LYS A 51 1.77 3.27 -13.65
CA LYS A 51 2.40 4.22 -14.58
C LYS A 51 3.85 4.56 -14.19
N TYR A 52 4.15 4.61 -12.90
CA TYR A 52 5.39 5.18 -12.37
C TYR A 52 6.18 4.25 -11.43
N GLU A 53 5.74 3.00 -11.25
CA GLU A 53 6.37 1.91 -10.47
C GLU A 53 6.41 2.11 -8.95
N THR A 54 6.97 3.22 -8.49
CA THR A 54 7.06 3.59 -7.08
C THR A 54 6.39 4.92 -6.84
N LEU A 55 5.98 5.21 -5.61
CA LEU A 55 5.46 6.51 -5.20
C LEU A 55 6.04 6.89 -3.83
N ASP A 56 6.55 8.11 -3.71
CA ASP A 56 6.93 8.70 -2.43
C ASP A 56 5.72 9.30 -1.71
N ALA A 57 5.86 9.57 -0.40
CA ALA A 57 4.77 10.05 0.43
C ALA A 57 4.14 11.36 -0.10
N ASP A 58 4.96 12.29 -0.58
CA ASP A 58 4.47 13.57 -1.12
C ASP A 58 3.81 13.40 -2.50
N GLU A 59 4.28 12.44 -3.30
CA GLU A 59 3.66 12.07 -4.57
C GLU A 59 2.28 11.45 -4.37
N VAL A 60 2.14 10.59 -3.34
CA VAL A 60 0.84 10.03 -2.96
C VAL A 60 -0.12 11.14 -2.56
N LYS A 61 0.30 12.10 -1.71
CA LYS A 61 -0.54 13.26 -1.35
C LYS A 61 -0.97 14.06 -2.57
N LEU A 62 -0.03 14.35 -3.48
CA LEU A 62 -0.31 15.07 -4.72
C LEU A 62 -1.35 14.33 -5.58
N ILE A 63 -1.22 13.00 -5.72
CA ILE A 63 -2.20 12.18 -6.42
C ILE A 63 -3.55 12.23 -5.73
N LEU A 64 -3.60 12.19 -4.39
CA LEU A 64 -4.87 12.29 -3.66
C LEU A 64 -5.58 13.63 -3.93
N GLU A 65 -4.82 14.72 -4.01
CA GLU A 65 -5.32 16.10 -4.17
C GLU A 65 -5.78 16.46 -5.59
N GLY A 66 -5.35 15.73 -6.64
CA GLY A 66 -5.66 16.15 -8.03
C GLY A 66 -4.44 16.39 -8.91
N GLY A 67 -3.25 16.42 -8.32
CA GLY A 67 -2.04 16.82 -9.01
C GLY A 67 -1.53 15.78 -10.00
N LYS A 68 -0.58 16.21 -10.83
CA LYS A 68 0.11 15.39 -11.82
C LYS A 68 1.57 15.21 -11.42
N LEU A 69 2.08 14.01 -11.61
CA LEU A 69 3.48 13.69 -11.36
C LEU A 69 4.34 13.95 -12.59
N ASP A 70 5.47 14.63 -12.36
CA ASP A 70 6.48 14.93 -13.35
C ASP A 70 7.69 13.99 -13.18
N LYS A 71 7.45 12.70 -13.42
CA LYS A 71 8.49 11.67 -13.40
C LYS A 71 8.37 10.76 -14.61
N PRO A 72 9.49 10.15 -15.06
CA PRO A 72 9.47 9.23 -16.17
C PRO A 72 8.56 8.04 -15.85
N THR A 73 7.70 7.72 -16.80
CA THR A 73 6.83 6.54 -16.71
C THR A 73 7.62 5.27 -16.95
N VAL A 74 7.10 4.12 -16.52
CA VAL A 74 7.66 2.80 -16.82
C VAL A 74 7.89 2.64 -18.33
N GLY A 75 6.93 3.02 -19.17
CA GLY A 75 7.09 2.98 -20.63
C GLY A 75 8.21 3.88 -21.15
N GLY A 76 8.43 5.03 -20.50
CA GLY A 76 9.53 5.94 -20.83
C GLY A 76 10.90 5.38 -20.42
N LEU A 77 10.98 4.71 -19.27
CA LEU A 77 12.19 4.04 -18.80
C LEU A 77 12.57 2.88 -19.73
N LEU A 78 11.59 2.03 -20.09
CA LEU A 78 11.79 0.93 -21.04
C LEU A 78 12.24 1.43 -22.42
N ALA A 79 11.63 2.49 -22.94
CA ALA A 79 12.05 3.10 -24.21
C ALA A 79 13.46 3.69 -24.13
N ALA A 80 13.82 4.33 -23.01
CA ALA A 80 15.14 4.86 -22.79
C ALA A 80 16.22 3.77 -22.70
N GLU A 81 15.88 2.61 -22.15
CA GLU A 81 16.77 1.44 -22.08
C GLU A 81 16.96 0.79 -23.46
N GLN A 82 15.87 0.56 -24.21
CA GLN A 82 15.95 0.05 -25.59
C GLN A 82 16.81 0.94 -26.50
N ALA A 83 16.65 2.27 -26.39
CA ALA A 83 17.45 3.22 -27.16
C ALA A 83 18.95 3.20 -26.78
N LYS A 84 19.30 2.85 -25.54
CA LYS A 84 20.71 2.67 -25.13
C LYS A 84 21.28 1.39 -25.74
N ASP A 85 20.56 0.29 -25.68
CA ASP A 85 20.98 -1.00 -26.22
C ASP A 85 21.24 -0.96 -27.73
N GLU A 86 20.39 -0.25 -28.50
CA GLU A 86 20.56 -0.07 -29.94
C GLU A 86 21.82 0.75 -30.29
N ARG A 87 22.09 1.81 -29.51
CA ARG A 87 23.29 2.65 -29.68
C ARG A 87 24.57 1.89 -29.35
N GLU A 88 24.55 1.00 -28.38
CA GLU A 88 25.71 0.15 -28.04
C GLU A 88 25.97 -0.91 -29.12
N LYS A 89 24.92 -1.52 -29.68
CA LYS A 89 25.04 -2.46 -30.81
C LYS A 89 25.60 -1.81 -32.07
N SER A 90 25.24 -0.56 -32.36
CA SER A 90 25.74 0.16 -33.53
C SER A 90 27.20 0.64 -33.40
N LYS A 91 27.79 0.59 -32.20
CA LYS A 91 29.19 0.97 -31.94
C LYS A 91 30.16 -0.22 -31.95
N LYS A 92 29.66 -1.44 -32.13
CA LYS A 92 30.42 -2.69 -32.10
C LYS A 92 30.46 -3.32 -33.49
#